data_AF-A0A3M1YVV4-F1
#
_entry.id   AF-A0A3M1YVV4-F1
#
_cell.length_a   1.000
_cell.length_b   1.000
_cell.length_c   1.000
_cell.angle_alpha   90.00
_cell.angle_beta   90.00
_cell.angle_gamma   90.00
#
_symmetry.space_group_name_H-M   'P 1'
#
loop_
_entity.id
_entity.type
_entity.pdbx_description
1 polymer ?
#
loop_
_entity_poly.entity_id
_entity_poly.type
_entity_poly.pdbx_seq_one_letter_code
_entity_poly.pdbx_strand_id
1 'polypeptide(L)' 'SRPHARLQCTENHWVIYDLGSSNGTFVNDNPVSEKGRPLRDGDIIQMGTTLIVFRAKEAQASDSTNGDTVS' A
#
# COMPACT_ATOMS: atom_id res chain seq x y z
N SER A 1 -14.75 16.78 9.42
CA SER A 1 -14.03 15.62 8.85
C SER A 1 -12.59 15.70 9.30
N ARG A 2 -12.10 14.75 10.11
CA ARG A 2 -10.66 14.57 10.34
C ARG A 2 -10.16 13.57 9.30
N PRO A 3 -8.98 13.77 8.70
CA PRO A 3 -8.46 12.80 7.75
C PRO A 3 -8.24 11.45 8.46
N HIS A 4 -8.66 10.37 7.83
CA HIS A 4 -8.61 9.02 8.42
C HIS A 4 -7.24 8.38 8.19
N ALA A 5 -6.79 8.41 6.93
CA ALA A 5 -5.54 7.85 6.48
C ALA A 5 -4.93 8.72 5.37
N ARG A 6 -3.63 8.56 5.14
CA ARG A 6 -2.88 9.15 4.03
C ARG A 6 -2.27 8.05 3.18
N LEU A 7 -2.43 8.13 1.87
CA LEU A 7 -1.69 7.33 0.90
C LEU A 7 -0.52 8.14 0.36
N GLN A 8 0.66 7.54 0.31
CA GLN A 8 1.85 8.12 -0.28
C GLN A 8 2.41 7.17 -1.32
N CYS A 9 2.67 7.68 -2.52
CA CYS A 9 3.41 6.95 -3.55
C CYS A 9 4.85 7.44 -3.54
N THR A 10 5.80 6.52 -3.39
CA THR A 10 7.23 6.79 -3.48
C THR A 10 7.84 5.88 -4.53
N GLU A 11 8.39 6.48 -5.59
CA GLU A 11 8.90 5.80 -6.79
C GLU A 11 7.86 4.84 -7.37
N ASN A 12 7.88 3.57 -6.93
CA ASN A 12 6.99 2.50 -7.41
C ASN A 12 6.22 1.79 -6.28
N HIS A 13 6.24 2.33 -5.06
CA HIS A 13 5.59 1.71 -3.91
C HIS A 13 4.56 2.63 -3.28
N TRP A 14 3.45 2.04 -2.87
CA TRP A 14 2.41 2.72 -2.12
C TRP A 14 2.53 2.40 -0.64
N VAL A 15 2.39 3.42 0.20
CA VAL A 15 2.37 3.28 1.65
C VAL A 15 1.14 4.00 2.19
N ILE A 16 0.39 3.33 3.07
CA ILE A 16 -0.73 3.91 3.80
C ILE A 16 -0.32 4.21 5.24
N TYR A 17 -0.74 5.36 5.75
CA TYR A 17 -0.51 5.82 7.12
C TYR A 17 -1.86 6.09 7.77
N ASP A 18 -2.04 5.63 9.01
CA ASP A 18 -3.17 6.07 9.83
C ASP A 18 -2.87 7.46 10.43
N LEU A 19 -3.87 8.33 10.51
CA LEU A 19 -3.72 9.72 10.99
C LEU A 19 -4.43 9.96 12.33
N GLY A 20 -4.51 8.94 13.18
CA GLY A 20 -5.24 9.01 14.45
C GLY A 20 -6.75 8.92 14.20
N SER A 21 -7.13 8.00 13.31
CA SER A 21 -8.51 7.68 13.01
C SER A 21 -9.26 7.20 14.26
N SER A 22 -10.56 7.51 14.37
CA SER A 22 -11.35 7.09 15.54
C SER A 22 -11.56 5.58 15.59
N ASN A 23 -11.66 4.93 14.42
CA ASN A 23 -11.97 3.51 14.32
C ASN A 23 -10.78 2.67 13.83
N GLY A 24 -9.60 3.27 13.64
CA GLY A 24 -8.46 2.61 13.02
C GLY A 24 -8.55 2.52 11.49
N THR A 25 -7.38 2.33 10.89
CA THR A 25 -7.21 1.92 9.49
C THR A 25 -6.54 0.54 9.49
N PHE A 26 -7.06 -0.38 8.68
CA PHE A 26 -6.53 -1.74 8.56
C PHE A 26 -6.25 -2.09 7.11
N VAL A 27 -5.28 -2.98 6.89
CA VAL A 27 -4.98 -3.60 5.59
C VAL A 27 -5.00 -5.10 5.78
N ASN A 28 -5.89 -5.82 5.10
CA ASN A 28 -6.09 -7.26 5.25
C ASN A 28 -6.18 -7.65 6.74
N ASP A 29 -7.09 -7.02 7.48
CA ASP A 29 -7.33 -7.19 8.93
C ASP A 29 -6.17 -6.78 9.86
N ASN A 30 -5.07 -6.26 9.33
CA ASN A 30 -3.93 -5.85 10.13
C ASN A 30 -3.90 -4.32 10.32
N PRO A 31 -3.67 -3.81 11.55
CA PRO A 31 -3.69 -2.38 11.80
C PRO A 31 -2.56 -1.65 11.08
N VAL A 32 -2.88 -0.45 10.59
CA VAL A 32 -1.95 0.55 10.07
C VAL A 32 -1.62 1.52 11.20
N SER A 33 -0.33 1.85 11.34
CA SER A 33 0.15 2.82 12.32
C SER A 33 0.60 4.11 11.63
N GLU A 34 0.95 5.12 12.42
CA GLU A 34 1.58 6.36 11.94
C GLU A 34 2.94 6.12 11.26
N LYS A 35 3.58 4.96 11.50
CA LYS A 35 4.82 4.56 10.81
C LYS A 35 4.59 4.12 9.36
N GLY A 36 3.33 3.87 8.99
CA GLY A 36 2.93 3.44 7.67
C GLY A 36 3.01 1.94 7.45
N ARG A 37 2.30 1.47 6.43
CA ARG A 37 2.28 0.09 5.96
C ARG A 37 2.33 0.07 4.42
N PRO A 38 3.21 -0.73 3.79
CA PRO A 38 3.23 -0.85 2.34
C PRO A 38 1.95 -1.53 1.83
N LEU A 39 1.48 -1.09 0.66
CA LEU A 39 0.33 -1.65 -0.05
C LEU A 39 0.76 -2.41 -1.29
N ARG A 40 0.01 -3.46 -1.62
CA ARG A 40 0.13 -4.27 -2.83
C ARG A 40 -1.19 -4.29 -3.58
N ASP A 41 -1.15 -4.46 -4.89
CA ASP A 41 -2.38 -4.61 -5.68
C ASP A 41 -3.27 -5.71 -5.10
N GLY A 42 -4.56 -5.42 -4.95
CA GLY A 42 -5.54 -6.32 -4.39
C GLY A 42 -5.71 -6.23 -2.87
N ASP A 43 -4.87 -5.47 -2.16
CA ASP A 43 -5.02 -5.28 -0.71
C ASP A 43 -6.39 -4.68 -0.34
N ILE A 44 -7.00 -5.19 0.73
CA ILE A 44 -8.26 -4.68 1.27
C ILE A 44 -7.95 -3.69 2.40
N ILE A 45 -8.27 -2.43 2.18
CA ILE A 45 -8.19 -1.37 3.19
C ILE A 45 -9.54 -1.25 3.89
N GLN A 46 -9.56 -1.37 5.21
CA GLN A 46 -10.73 -1.11 6.03
C GLN A 46 -10.56 0.19 6.82
N MET A 47 -11.61 1.02 6.78
CA MET A 47 -11.71 2.28 7.51
C MET A 47 -13.07 2.35 8.19
N GLY A 48 -13.13 2.04 9.49
CA GLY A 48 -14.40 1.84 10.19
C GLY A 48 -15.21 0.71 9.54
N THR A 49 -16.39 1.02 9.00
CA THR A 49 -17.26 0.07 8.28
C THR A 49 -17.07 0.07 6.76
N THR A 50 -16.18 0.93 6.24
CA THR A 50 -15.93 1.05 4.81
C THR A 50 -14.79 0.13 4.40
N LEU A 51 -15.01 -0.67 3.35
CA LEU A 51 -13.99 -1.50 2.71
C LEU A 51 -13.62 -0.91 1.35
N ILE A 52 -12.32 -0.84 1.05
CA ILE A 52 -11.74 -0.32 -0.19
C ILE A 52 -10.76 -1.35 -0.71
N VAL A 53 -10.87 -1.72 -1.99
CA VAL A 53 -9.85 -2.54 -2.66
C VAL A 53 -8.81 -1.62 -3.28
N PHE A 54 -7.56 -1.79 -2.88
CA PHE A 54 -6.44 -1.06 -3.45
C PHE A 54 -6.05 -1.66 -4.80
N ARG A 55 -5.89 -0.79 -5.82
CA ARG A 55 -5.44 -1.18 -7.15
C ARG A 55 -4.25 -0.33 -7.58
N ALA A 56 -3.17 -0.98 -7.95
CA ALA A 56 -1.99 -0.35 -8.52
C ALA A 56 -1.72 -0.96 -9.89
N LYS A 57 -1.46 -0.12 -10.90
CA LYS A 57 -0.84 -0.62 -12.13
C LYS A 57 0.53 -1.17 -11.76
N GLU A 58 0.83 -2.38 -12.23
CA GLU A 58 2.19 -2.92 -12.10
C GLU A 58 3.17 -1.88 -12.64
N ALA A 59 4.07 -1.42 -11.77
CA ALA A 59 5.26 -0.79 -12.24
C ALA A 59 6.02 -1.87 -12.98
N GLN A 60 6.16 -1.74 -14.30
CA GLN A 60 6.96 -2.63 -15.13
C GLN A 60 8.29 -2.82 -14.43
N ALA A 61 8.49 -3.98 -13.79
CA ALA A 61 9.77 -4.35 -13.25
C ALA A 61 10.70 -4.38 -14.46
N SER A 62 11.65 -3.44 -14.52
CA SER A 62 12.74 -3.51 -15.49
C SER A 62 13.44 -4.83 -15.24
N ASP A 63 13.12 -5.80 -16.09
CA ASP A 63 13.61 -7.16 -16.06
C ASP A 63 15.10 -7.11 -16.41
N SER A 64 15.96 -6.93 -15.40
CA SER A 64 17.40 -7.04 -15.56
C SER A 64 17.79 -8.51 -15.48
N THR A 65 17.54 -9.24 -16.57
CA THR A 65 18.19 -10.52 -16.85
C THR A 65 19.01 -10.39 -18.14
N ASN A 66 20.09 -9.63 -18.09
CA ASN A 66 21.20 -9.78 -19.05
C ASN A 66 22.22 -10.73 -18.41
N GLY A 67 21.93 -12.02 -18.50
CA GLY A 67 22.82 -13.10 -18.09
C GLY A 67 23.39 -13.86 -19.29
N ASP A 68 23.80 -13.17 -20.36
CA ASP A 68 24.64 -13.76 -21.41
C ASP A 68 26.10 -13.78 -20.89
N THR A 69 26.43 -14.78 -20.08
CA THR A 69 27.82 -15.20 -19.87
C THR A 69 28.08 -16.44 -20.73
N VAL A 70 28.97 -16.27 -21.70
CA VAL A 70 29.52 -17.28 -22.60
C VAL A 70 30.05 -18.48 -21.84
N SER A 71 29.74 -19.69 -22.32
CA SER A 71 30.65 -20.85 -22.33
C SER A 71 30.26 -21.80 -23.46
#